data_AF-W4Q6R2-F1
#
_entry.id   AF-W4Q6R2-F1
#
_cell.length_a   1.000
_cell.length_b   1.000
_cell.length_c   1.000
_cell.angle_alpha   90.00
_cell.angle_beta   90.00
_cell.angle_gamma   90.00
#
_symmetry.space_group_name_H-M   'P 1'
#
loop_
_entity.id
_entity.type
_entity.pdbx_description
1 polymer ?
#
loop_
_entity_poly.entity_id
_entity_poly.type
_entity_poly.pdbx_seq_one_letter_code
_entity_poly.pdbx_strand_id
1 'polypeptide(L)'
;MGQRSISQSVWTGVPLKTLLQATGVHPDAKEVLVEGYDKGKRTDMTSEYPFARSLPIDKALHPDTLIAYECNHEPIPFQHGFPLRLIVPNWYGMASVKWIKQISLIDSTFKGPYQSVDYMYYPHKQNEEDAFPVTTMNVNSTIQKPLDMDVLRTGTHLIKGIAWTGNGTIEKVEISVDHGQSWMEAAPQLNTDKNGWVQWSFQWTVTQPGEFTILSKATDTAGRTQPSTPFWNQKGYGYHAIDQISVKIEE
;
A
#
# COMPACT_ATOMS: atom_id res chain seq x y z
N MET A 1 7.01 2.74 -12.38
CA MET A 1 6.51 1.63 -11.53
C MET A 1 5.08 1.35 -11.97
N GLY A 2 4.75 0.12 -12.38
CA GLY A 2 3.41 -0.20 -12.90
C GLY A 2 2.34 -0.22 -11.79
N GLN A 3 1.08 0.05 -12.15
CA GLN A 3 -0.14 0.01 -11.33
C GLN A 3 -0.45 -1.35 -10.64
N ARG A 4 0.52 -2.27 -10.52
CA ARG A 4 0.29 -3.72 -10.29
C ARG A 4 0.98 -4.31 -9.05
N SER A 5 1.43 -3.48 -8.10
CA SER A 5 2.11 -3.98 -6.88
C SER A 5 1.22 -3.90 -5.64
N ILE A 6 0.00 -4.44 -5.74
CA ILE A 6 -0.95 -4.54 -4.62
C ILE A 6 -1.70 -5.88 -4.67
N SER A 7 -1.90 -6.49 -3.50
CA SER A 7 -2.73 -7.68 -3.32
C SER A 7 -3.38 -7.65 -1.93
N GLN A 8 -4.48 -8.39 -1.77
CA GLN A 8 -5.17 -8.57 -0.50
C GLN A 8 -5.28 -10.07 -0.23
N SER A 9 -5.04 -10.43 1.02
CA SER A 9 -5.18 -11.80 1.53
C SER A 9 -5.69 -11.77 2.96
N VAL A 10 -6.32 -12.86 3.38
CA VAL A 10 -6.65 -13.12 4.79
C VAL A 10 -5.42 -13.72 5.46
N TRP A 11 -4.97 -13.15 6.58
CA TRP A 11 -3.79 -13.63 7.31
C TRP A 11 -4.19 -14.17 8.68
N THR A 12 -3.75 -15.39 9.00
CA THR A 12 -3.88 -15.96 10.35
C THR A 12 -2.51 -15.94 11.04
N GLY A 13 -2.49 -15.53 12.31
CA GLY A 13 -1.26 -15.35 13.05
C GLY A 13 -1.47 -15.09 14.53
N VAL A 14 -0.36 -14.89 15.23
CA VAL A 14 -0.35 -14.40 16.62
C VAL A 14 -0.10 -12.90 16.62
N PRO A 15 -0.89 -12.08 17.33
CA PRO A 15 -0.57 -10.67 17.52
C PRO A 15 0.84 -10.49 18.07
N LEU A 16 1.65 -9.64 17.44
CA LEU A 16 3.02 -9.35 17.89
C LEU A 16 3.02 -8.86 19.34
N LYS A 17 2.00 -8.07 19.71
CA LYS A 17 1.73 -7.66 21.09
C LYS A 17 1.77 -8.83 22.08
N THR A 18 1.12 -9.95 21.76
CA THR A 18 1.04 -11.11 22.65
C THR A 18 2.42 -11.70 22.92
N LEU A 19 3.27 -11.79 21.89
CA LEU A 19 4.64 -12.29 22.02
C LEU A 19 5.49 -11.35 22.89
N LEU A 20 5.39 -10.04 22.63
CA LEU A 20 6.13 -9.02 23.39
C LEU A 20 5.69 -8.96 24.86
N GLN A 21 4.41 -9.14 25.14
CA GLN A 21 3.90 -9.21 26.51
C GLN A 21 4.38 -10.47 27.25
N ALA A 22 4.51 -11.60 26.55
CA ALA A 22 5.02 -12.84 27.14
C ALA A 22 6.52 -12.74 27.51
N THR A 23 7.31 -11.97 26.77
CA THR A 23 8.74 -11.75 27.05
C THR A 23 9.01 -10.54 27.96
N GLY A 24 8.04 -9.65 28.09
CA GLY A 24 8.20 -8.33 28.69
C GLY A 24 8.79 -7.32 27.70
N VAL A 25 8.35 -6.06 27.82
CA VAL A 25 8.89 -4.92 27.07
C VAL A 25 9.67 -4.05 28.04
N HIS A 26 10.96 -3.85 27.77
CA HIS A 26 11.79 -2.97 28.59
C HIS A 26 11.26 -1.52 28.52
N PRO A 27 11.20 -0.76 29.63
CA PRO A 27 10.68 0.61 29.62
C PRO A 27 11.40 1.55 28.63
N ASP A 28 12.69 1.32 28.43
CA ASP A 28 13.51 2.12 27.50
C ASP A 28 13.45 1.65 26.04
N ALA A 29 12.69 0.58 25.74
CA ALA A 29 12.55 0.11 24.37
C ALA A 29 11.81 1.16 23.52
N LYS A 30 12.39 1.49 22.36
CA LYS A 30 11.86 2.49 21.42
C LYS A 30 11.31 1.86 20.15
N GLU A 31 11.90 0.76 19.71
CA GLU A 31 11.50 0.08 18.49
C GLU A 31 11.56 -1.44 18.65
N VAL A 32 10.74 -2.13 17.86
CA VAL A 32 10.81 -3.58 17.64
C VAL A 32 11.49 -3.83 16.30
N LEU A 33 12.70 -4.38 16.32
CA LEU A 33 13.44 -4.79 15.14
C LEU A 33 13.05 -6.21 14.74
N VAL A 34 12.70 -6.41 13.48
CA VAL A 34 12.41 -7.72 12.89
C VAL A 34 13.38 -7.97 11.75
N GLU A 35 14.14 -9.05 11.87
CA GLU A 35 15.13 -9.50 10.88
C GLU A 35 14.62 -10.75 10.16
N GLY A 36 14.72 -10.74 8.83
CA GLY A 36 14.48 -11.90 7.97
C GLY A 36 15.73 -12.75 7.77
N TYR A 37 15.55 -14.00 7.33
CA TYR A 37 16.66 -14.87 6.92
C TYR A 37 17.33 -14.43 5.61
N ASP A 38 16.64 -13.65 4.79
CA ASP A 38 17.17 -13.16 3.53
C ASP A 38 18.13 -11.99 3.72
N LYS A 39 19.03 -11.85 2.76
CA LYS A 39 20.04 -10.81 2.71
C LYS A 39 20.20 -10.32 1.29
N GLY A 40 20.62 -9.07 1.14
CA GLY A 40 20.84 -8.46 -0.15
C GLY A 40 22.03 -7.52 -0.12
N LYS A 41 22.60 -7.28 -1.30
CA LYS A 41 23.61 -6.26 -1.53
C LYS A 41 22.96 -5.07 -2.23
N ARG A 42 22.96 -3.90 -1.60
CA ARG A 42 22.56 -2.65 -2.26
C ARG A 42 23.66 -2.20 -3.22
N THR A 43 23.27 -1.53 -4.30
CA THR A 43 24.20 -1.11 -5.37
C THR A 43 25.32 -0.19 -4.88
N ASP A 44 25.03 0.60 -3.83
CA ASP A 44 25.94 1.54 -3.17
C ASP A 44 26.75 0.92 -2.01
N MET A 45 26.60 -0.38 -1.74
CA MET A 45 27.23 -1.06 -0.61
C MET A 45 28.14 -2.20 -1.07
N THR A 46 29.22 -2.44 -0.32
CA THR A 46 30.22 -3.47 -0.61
C THR A 46 29.83 -4.85 -0.05
N SER A 47 29.06 -4.87 1.03
CA SER A 47 28.66 -6.08 1.78
C SER A 47 27.16 -6.39 1.62
N GLU A 48 26.80 -7.64 1.88
CA GLU A 48 25.40 -8.05 2.05
C GLU A 48 24.90 -7.67 3.44
N TYR A 49 23.64 -7.25 3.52
CA TYR A 49 22.94 -6.95 4.76
C TYR A 49 21.67 -7.78 4.84
N PRO A 50 21.29 -8.27 6.04
CA PRO A 50 20.00 -8.93 6.22
C PRO A 50 18.87 -7.94 5.93
N PHE A 51 17.76 -8.42 5.39
CA PHE A 51 16.56 -7.61 5.31
C PHE A 51 15.95 -7.49 6.71
N ALA A 52 16.05 -6.29 7.28
CA ALA A 52 15.52 -6.00 8.60
C ALA A 52 14.78 -4.67 8.59
N ARG A 53 13.67 -4.62 9.33
CA ARG A 53 12.83 -3.44 9.51
C ARG A 53 12.48 -3.27 10.97
N SER A 54 12.31 -2.02 11.39
CA SER A 54 11.87 -1.71 12.74
C SER A 54 10.50 -1.03 12.74
N LEU A 55 9.75 -1.28 13.80
CA LEU A 55 8.47 -0.65 14.09
C LEU A 55 8.57 0.17 15.39
N PRO A 56 7.98 1.37 15.45
CA PRO A 56 7.68 2.03 16.71
C PRO A 56 6.88 1.11 17.66
N ILE A 57 7.10 1.22 18.97
CA ILE A 57 6.47 0.34 19.97
C ILE A 57 4.94 0.33 19.86
N ASP A 58 4.33 1.49 19.72
CA ASP A 58 2.87 1.66 19.55
C ASP A 58 2.35 0.90 18.32
N LYS A 59 3.06 0.95 17.18
CA LYS A 59 2.69 0.19 15.98
C LYS A 59 2.90 -1.32 16.17
N ALA A 60 3.96 -1.73 16.87
CA ALA A 60 4.23 -3.14 17.15
C ALA A 60 3.23 -3.75 18.14
N LEU A 61 2.76 -2.96 19.10
CA LEU A 61 1.74 -3.35 20.09
C LEU A 61 0.30 -3.20 19.58
N HIS A 62 0.11 -2.68 18.37
CA HIS A 62 -1.22 -2.61 17.75
C HIS A 62 -1.81 -4.02 17.59
N PRO A 63 -3.09 -4.25 17.94
CA PRO A 63 -3.69 -5.60 17.92
C PRO A 63 -3.64 -6.27 16.54
N ASP A 64 -3.70 -5.47 15.46
CA ASP A 64 -3.68 -5.99 14.09
C ASP A 64 -2.27 -6.27 13.54
N THR A 65 -1.19 -5.89 14.24
CA THR A 65 0.18 -6.27 13.83
C THR A 65 0.43 -7.73 14.20
N LEU A 66 0.64 -8.58 13.20
CA LEU A 66 0.61 -10.04 13.34
C LEU A 66 1.95 -10.67 12.95
N ILE A 67 2.34 -11.71 13.68
CA ILE A 67 3.25 -12.75 13.20
C ILE A 67 2.38 -13.84 12.56
N ALA A 68 2.28 -13.80 11.23
CA ALA A 68 1.42 -14.69 10.46
C ALA A 68 2.12 -16.01 10.11
N TYR A 69 1.35 -17.08 10.11
CA TYR A 69 1.75 -18.44 9.70
C TYR A 69 0.81 -19.06 8.64
N GLU A 70 -0.36 -18.43 8.37
CA GLU A 70 -1.25 -18.78 7.24
C GLU A 70 -1.59 -17.56 6.36
N CYS A 71 -1.85 -17.83 5.08
CA CYS A 71 -2.36 -16.91 4.08
C CYS A 71 -3.53 -17.57 3.35
N ASN A 72 -4.72 -16.97 3.39
CA ASN A 72 -5.95 -17.49 2.81
C ASN A 72 -6.28 -18.91 3.29
N HIS A 73 -6.20 -19.13 4.61
CA HIS A 73 -6.51 -20.40 5.28
C HIS A 73 -5.57 -21.58 4.96
N GLU A 74 -4.45 -21.31 4.28
CA GLU A 74 -3.42 -22.29 3.98
C GLU A 74 -2.08 -21.84 4.58
N PRO A 75 -1.14 -22.76 4.87
CA PRO A 75 0.21 -22.38 5.27
C PRO A 75 0.82 -21.37 4.30
N ILE A 76 1.54 -20.37 4.81
CA ILE A 76 2.13 -19.32 3.97
C ILE A 76 3.03 -19.97 2.90
N PRO A 77 2.86 -19.64 1.61
CA PRO A 77 3.79 -20.12 0.58
C PRO A 77 5.21 -19.60 0.82
N PHE A 78 6.24 -20.37 0.47
CA PHE A 78 7.64 -19.97 0.69
C PHE A 78 7.96 -18.56 0.17
N GLN A 79 7.54 -18.23 -1.06
CA GLN A 79 7.72 -16.90 -1.65
C GLN A 79 7.09 -15.73 -0.86
N HIS A 80 6.09 -16.03 -0.04
CA HIS A 80 5.39 -15.09 0.82
C HIS A 80 5.89 -15.07 2.26
N GLY A 81 6.91 -15.87 2.60
CA GLY A 81 7.61 -15.77 3.89
C GLY A 81 7.45 -16.95 4.83
N PHE A 82 7.16 -18.15 4.35
CA PHE A 82 7.13 -19.36 5.18
C PHE A 82 8.41 -19.52 6.04
N PRO A 83 8.33 -19.97 7.30
CA PRO A 83 7.11 -20.34 8.03
C PRO A 83 6.40 -19.15 8.67
N LEU A 84 7.11 -18.03 8.89
CA LEU A 84 6.60 -16.88 9.62
C LEU A 84 6.92 -15.59 8.89
N ARG A 85 5.92 -14.72 8.79
CA ARG A 85 6.11 -13.34 8.32
C ARG A 85 5.45 -12.34 9.26
N LEU A 86 5.98 -11.14 9.25
CA LEU A 86 5.34 -10.00 9.88
C LEU A 86 4.28 -9.47 8.91
N ILE A 87 3.11 -9.15 9.44
CA ILE A 87 2.06 -8.41 8.75
C ILE A 87 1.83 -7.14 9.55
N VAL A 88 2.02 -6.00 8.88
CA VAL A 88 1.84 -4.66 9.45
C VAL A 88 0.71 -3.98 8.67
N PRO A 89 -0.56 -4.16 9.08
CA PRO A 89 -1.67 -3.62 8.33
C PRO A 89 -1.56 -2.11 8.14
N ASN A 90 -2.06 -1.66 6.99
CA ASN A 90 -2.15 -0.26 6.59
C ASN A 90 -0.82 0.45 6.31
N TRP A 91 0.32 -0.20 6.58
CA TRP A 91 1.64 0.26 6.15
C TRP A 91 2.00 -0.38 4.81
N TYR A 92 2.88 0.27 4.05
CA TYR A 92 3.40 -0.29 2.81
C TYR A 92 4.12 -1.63 3.05
N GLY A 93 4.10 -2.50 2.05
CA GLY A 93 4.49 -3.91 2.18
C GLY A 93 5.93 -4.17 2.63
N MET A 94 6.84 -3.20 2.48
CA MET A 94 8.23 -3.36 2.96
C MET A 94 8.31 -3.52 4.48
N ALA A 95 7.36 -2.98 5.24
CA ALA A 95 7.30 -3.14 6.69
C ALA A 95 6.93 -4.58 7.11
N SER A 96 6.34 -5.37 6.21
CA SER A 96 5.88 -6.73 6.47
C SER A 96 6.96 -7.76 6.12
N VAL A 97 8.00 -7.81 6.96
CA VAL A 97 9.19 -8.67 6.84
C VAL A 97 8.82 -10.14 6.64
N LYS A 98 9.42 -10.78 5.63
CA LYS A 98 9.24 -12.21 5.33
C LYS A 98 10.34 -13.04 5.98
N TRP A 99 10.09 -14.34 6.11
CA TRP A 99 11.08 -15.32 6.60
C TRP A 99 11.71 -14.90 7.93
N ILE A 100 10.87 -14.60 8.94
CA ILE A 100 11.35 -14.06 10.22
C ILE A 100 12.40 -14.99 10.82
N LYS A 101 13.56 -14.42 11.12
CA LYS A 101 14.66 -15.05 11.83
C LYS A 101 14.70 -14.60 13.29
N GLN A 102 14.54 -13.31 13.55
CA GLN A 102 14.70 -12.74 14.88
C GLN A 102 13.79 -11.51 15.09
N ILE A 103 13.28 -11.37 16.31
CA ILE A 103 12.56 -10.20 16.79
C ILE A 103 13.30 -9.69 18.03
N SER A 104 13.68 -8.42 18.04
CA SER A 104 14.46 -7.80 19.12
C SER A 104 13.83 -6.47 19.54
N LEU A 105 13.87 -6.17 20.83
CA LEU A 105 13.60 -4.83 21.34
C LEU A 105 14.90 -4.03 21.35
N ILE A 106 14.86 -2.80 20.84
CA ILE A 106 16.00 -1.89 20.82
C ILE A 106 15.62 -0.55 21.45
N ASP A 107 16.60 0.12 22.07
CA ASP A 107 16.46 1.38 22.83
C ASP A 107 16.76 2.65 21.98
N SER A 108 16.94 2.45 20.68
CA SER A 108 17.40 3.45 19.73
C SER A 108 16.72 3.24 18.37
N THR A 109 16.78 4.26 17.52
CA THR A 109 16.26 4.15 16.16
C THR A 109 17.15 3.25 15.32
N PHE A 110 16.57 2.24 14.69
CA PHE A 110 17.31 1.35 13.80
C PHE A 110 17.83 2.10 12.57
N LYS A 111 19.14 1.96 12.29
CA LYS A 111 19.82 2.62 11.16
C LYS A 111 20.28 1.65 10.07
N GLY A 112 19.58 0.52 9.91
CA GLY A 112 19.85 -0.42 8.84
C GLY A 112 19.53 0.17 7.46
N PRO A 113 20.20 -0.28 6.40
CA PRO A 113 20.09 0.34 5.08
C PRO A 113 18.67 0.26 4.50
N TYR A 114 17.94 -0.84 4.75
CA TYR A 114 16.55 -1.02 4.33
C TYR A 114 15.51 -0.28 5.20
N GLN A 115 15.95 0.45 6.22
CA GLN A 115 15.11 1.26 7.11
C GLN A 115 15.41 2.76 6.95
N SER A 116 16.69 3.15 6.92
CA SER A 116 17.11 4.56 7.00
C SER A 116 17.67 5.14 5.71
N VAL A 117 17.77 4.34 4.64
CA VAL A 117 18.23 4.80 3.32
C VAL A 117 17.21 4.43 2.25
N ASP A 118 16.87 3.15 2.15
CA ASP A 118 15.76 2.72 1.31
C ASP A 118 14.43 2.93 2.04
N TYR A 119 13.36 3.09 1.27
CA TYR A 119 12.02 3.34 1.81
C TYR A 119 11.93 4.59 2.70
N MET A 120 12.71 5.61 2.32
CA MET A 120 12.59 6.99 2.78
C MET A 120 12.07 7.84 1.62
N TYR A 121 11.18 8.78 1.92
CA TYR A 121 10.83 9.86 1.01
C TYR A 121 11.93 10.92 1.05
N TYR A 122 12.50 11.23 -0.11
CA TYR A 122 13.46 12.33 -0.29
C TYR A 122 12.81 13.42 -1.14
N PRO A 123 12.22 14.46 -0.52
CA PRO A 123 11.41 15.45 -1.21
C PRO A 123 12.22 16.39 -2.13
N HIS A 124 13.52 16.53 -1.87
CA HIS A 124 14.39 17.47 -2.58
C HIS A 124 15.28 16.76 -3.59
N LYS A 125 15.62 17.42 -4.72
CA LYS A 125 16.44 16.82 -5.79
C LYS A 125 17.93 16.73 -5.46
N GLN A 126 18.44 17.65 -4.66
CA GLN A 126 19.87 17.91 -4.53
C GLN A 126 20.40 17.65 -3.11
N ASN A 127 19.54 17.32 -2.15
CA ASN A 127 19.92 16.99 -0.78
C ASN A 127 18.93 16.01 -0.14
N GLU A 128 19.22 15.61 1.10
CA GLU A 128 18.41 14.69 1.91
C GLU A 128 17.65 15.40 3.05
N GLU A 129 17.51 16.73 2.97
CA GLU A 129 16.74 17.48 3.97
C GLU A 129 15.26 17.06 3.94
N ASP A 130 14.59 17.19 5.08
CA ASP A 130 13.19 16.79 5.27
C ASP A 130 12.88 15.33 4.91
N ALA A 131 13.89 14.44 4.83
CA ALA A 131 13.65 13.04 4.53
C ALA A 131 12.88 12.36 5.67
N PHE A 132 11.86 11.58 5.30
CA PHE A 132 10.98 10.90 6.26
C PHE A 132 10.63 9.47 5.81
N PRO A 133 10.34 8.55 6.73
CA PRO A 133 10.14 7.14 6.39
C PRO A 133 8.84 6.89 5.64
N VAL A 134 8.90 5.96 4.69
CA VAL A 134 7.70 5.36 4.07
C VAL A 134 7.07 4.41 5.08
N THR A 135 5.86 4.75 5.52
CA THR A 135 5.12 4.03 6.56
C THR A 135 3.71 3.71 6.09
N THR A 136 2.72 4.50 6.51
CA THR A 136 1.30 4.35 6.20
C THR A 136 1.03 4.54 4.71
N MET A 137 0.15 3.70 4.15
CA MET A 137 -0.28 3.84 2.76
C MET A 137 -1.12 5.11 2.56
N ASN A 138 -0.86 5.83 1.48
CA ASN A 138 -1.71 6.93 1.05
C ASN A 138 -3.06 6.42 0.55
N VAL A 139 -4.09 7.27 0.62
CA VAL A 139 -5.36 7.04 -0.08
C VAL A 139 -5.11 6.90 -1.58
N ASN A 140 -5.68 5.88 -2.20
CA ASN A 140 -5.46 5.61 -3.61
C ASN A 140 -6.63 4.81 -4.21
N SER A 141 -6.79 4.87 -5.52
CA SER A 141 -7.71 4.04 -6.31
C SER A 141 -7.06 3.64 -7.62
N THR A 142 -7.52 2.54 -8.20
CA THR A 142 -7.14 2.16 -9.55
C THR A 142 -8.30 1.61 -10.35
N ILE A 143 -8.32 1.91 -11.64
CA ILE A 143 -9.25 1.39 -12.62
C ILE A 143 -8.76 0.02 -13.08
N GLN A 144 -9.55 -1.02 -12.84
CA GLN A 144 -9.22 -2.39 -13.26
C GLN A 144 -9.90 -2.79 -14.57
N LYS A 145 -11.08 -2.22 -14.84
CA LYS A 145 -11.79 -2.35 -16.10
C LYS A 145 -12.51 -1.04 -16.43
N PRO A 146 -12.51 -0.59 -17.70
CA PRO A 146 -11.72 -1.14 -18.83
C PRO A 146 -10.21 -1.02 -18.60
N LEU A 147 -9.41 -1.69 -19.42
CA LEU A 147 -7.95 -1.54 -19.40
C LEU A 147 -7.56 -0.29 -20.20
N ASP A 148 -6.38 0.23 -19.90
CA ASP A 148 -5.78 1.29 -20.71
C ASP A 148 -5.62 0.84 -22.16
N MET A 149 -6.02 1.72 -23.08
CA MET A 149 -6.10 1.52 -24.53
C MET A 149 -7.12 0.48 -25.01
N ASP A 150 -8.07 0.06 -24.17
CA ASP A 150 -9.18 -0.80 -24.62
C ASP A 150 -10.02 -0.10 -25.69
N VAL A 151 -10.52 -0.89 -26.64
CA VAL A 151 -11.52 -0.47 -27.63
C VAL A 151 -12.88 -1.01 -27.22
N LEU A 152 -13.84 -0.12 -26.99
CA LEU A 152 -15.22 -0.42 -26.63
C LEU A 152 -16.16 0.08 -27.73
N ARG A 153 -17.44 -0.31 -27.67
CA ARG A 153 -18.48 0.22 -28.57
C ARG A 153 -19.33 1.29 -27.90
N THR A 154 -20.15 2.01 -28.65
CA THR A 154 -21.20 2.83 -28.05
C THR A 154 -22.15 1.95 -27.21
N GLY A 155 -22.72 2.53 -26.16
CA GLY A 155 -23.60 1.84 -25.23
C GLY A 155 -23.21 2.06 -23.77
N THR A 156 -23.59 1.10 -22.93
CA THR A 156 -23.39 1.17 -21.48
C THR A 156 -22.28 0.22 -21.07
N HIS A 157 -21.27 0.75 -20.38
CA HIS A 157 -20.12 0.01 -19.87
C HIS A 157 -20.03 0.11 -18.35
N LEU A 158 -19.49 -0.94 -17.74
CA LEU A 158 -19.17 -0.94 -16.32
C LEU A 158 -17.69 -0.60 -16.15
N ILE A 159 -17.42 0.58 -15.59
CA ILE A 159 -16.10 0.95 -15.09
C ILE A 159 -16.00 0.41 -13.67
N LYS A 160 -14.94 -0.34 -13.35
CA LYS A 160 -14.75 -0.90 -12.01
C LYS A 160 -13.30 -0.90 -11.60
N GLY A 161 -13.09 -0.91 -10.30
CA GLY A 161 -11.76 -0.91 -9.73
C GLY A 161 -11.76 -1.16 -8.24
N ILE A 162 -10.64 -0.83 -7.62
CA ILE A 162 -10.44 -0.91 -6.18
C ILE A 162 -9.95 0.43 -5.64
N ALA A 163 -10.21 0.70 -4.37
CA ALA A 163 -9.68 1.85 -3.64
C ALA A 163 -9.27 1.44 -2.22
N TRP A 164 -8.26 2.09 -1.66
CA TRP A 164 -7.72 1.75 -0.34
C TRP A 164 -7.10 2.98 0.33
N THR A 165 -6.96 2.93 1.65
CA THR A 165 -6.26 3.92 2.46
C THR A 165 -5.53 3.23 3.61
N GLY A 166 -4.40 3.79 4.05
CA GLY A 166 -3.69 3.31 5.23
C GLY A 166 -4.23 3.86 6.55
N ASN A 167 -5.26 4.70 6.55
CA ASN A 167 -5.86 5.17 7.80
C ASN A 167 -7.35 5.50 7.54
N GLY A 168 -8.24 5.09 8.45
CA GLY A 168 -9.68 5.20 8.22
C GLY A 168 -10.19 4.24 7.15
N THR A 169 -11.28 4.61 6.47
CA THR A 169 -11.89 3.84 5.39
C THR A 169 -12.10 4.72 4.16
N ILE A 170 -12.27 4.13 2.98
CA ILE A 170 -12.69 4.89 1.80
C ILE A 170 -14.13 5.38 2.02
N GLU A 171 -14.32 6.69 1.92
CA GLU A 171 -15.63 7.35 2.06
C GLU A 171 -16.31 7.44 0.71
N LYS A 172 -15.58 7.84 -0.34
CA LYS A 172 -16.10 7.92 -1.71
C LYS A 172 -15.04 7.68 -2.77
N VAL A 173 -15.50 7.27 -3.95
CA VAL A 173 -14.71 7.20 -5.17
C VAL A 173 -15.45 7.98 -6.25
N GLU A 174 -14.74 8.90 -6.91
CA GLU A 174 -15.28 9.75 -7.96
C GLU A 174 -14.63 9.39 -9.30
N ILE A 175 -15.43 9.41 -10.36
CA ILE A 175 -15.05 9.11 -11.74
C ILE A 175 -15.27 10.34 -12.61
N SER A 176 -14.30 10.63 -13.48
CA SER A 176 -14.44 11.60 -14.55
C SER A 176 -14.20 10.93 -15.90
N VAL A 177 -14.95 11.35 -16.90
CA VAL A 177 -14.82 10.89 -18.30
C VAL A 177 -14.56 12.06 -19.25
N ASP A 178 -14.19 13.23 -18.72
CA ASP A 178 -14.04 14.51 -19.41
C ASP A 178 -12.76 15.26 -19.00
N HIS A 179 -11.69 14.50 -18.71
CA HIS A 179 -10.40 15.03 -18.25
C HIS A 179 -10.46 15.80 -16.91
N GLY A 180 -11.36 15.40 -16.02
CA GLY A 180 -11.46 15.95 -14.66
C GLY A 180 -12.26 17.24 -14.57
N GLN A 181 -12.98 17.64 -15.63
CA GLN A 181 -13.85 18.81 -15.62
C GLN A 181 -15.09 18.59 -14.77
N SER A 182 -15.68 17.40 -14.83
CA SER A 182 -16.77 16.97 -13.97
C SER A 182 -16.49 15.61 -13.33
N TRP A 183 -17.09 15.38 -12.16
CA TRP A 183 -16.88 14.19 -11.33
C TRP A 183 -18.23 13.61 -10.92
N MET A 184 -18.35 12.29 -11.01
CA MET A 184 -19.53 11.53 -10.65
C MET A 184 -19.14 10.47 -9.61
N GLU A 185 -19.96 10.29 -8.58
CA GLU A 185 -19.68 9.28 -7.56
C GLU A 185 -19.91 7.87 -8.10
N ALA A 186 -18.92 7.00 -7.95
CA ALA A 186 -19.05 5.57 -8.09
C ALA A 186 -19.65 4.97 -6.81
N ALA A 187 -20.31 3.83 -6.92
CA ALA A 187 -20.80 3.11 -5.75
C ALA A 187 -19.67 2.23 -5.17
N PRO A 188 -19.04 2.58 -4.03
CA PRO A 188 -18.19 1.64 -3.32
C PRO A 188 -19.06 0.53 -2.74
N GLN A 189 -18.59 -0.71 -2.87
CA GLN A 189 -19.19 -1.84 -2.18
C GLN A 189 -18.95 -1.69 -0.68
N LEU A 190 -19.96 -2.03 0.12
CA LEU A 190 -19.81 -2.10 1.57
C LEU A 190 -18.73 -3.15 1.89
N ASN A 191 -17.63 -2.71 2.49
CA ASN A 191 -16.59 -3.60 2.97
C ASN A 191 -16.63 -3.63 4.50
N THR A 192 -16.77 -4.82 5.08
CA THR A 192 -16.69 -5.05 6.52
C THR A 192 -15.25 -5.18 7.03
N ASP A 193 -14.29 -5.40 6.12
CA ASP A 193 -12.89 -5.60 6.45
C ASP A 193 -12.18 -4.24 6.59
N LYS A 194 -11.89 -3.85 7.84
CA LYS A 194 -11.26 -2.55 8.17
C LYS A 194 -9.94 -2.29 7.45
N ASN A 195 -9.19 -3.34 7.11
CA ASN A 195 -7.86 -3.25 6.50
C ASN A 195 -7.85 -3.70 5.02
N GLY A 196 -9.02 -3.96 4.44
CA GLY A 196 -9.15 -4.36 3.03
C GLY A 196 -9.38 -3.17 2.10
N TRP A 197 -9.07 -3.34 0.81
CA TRP A 197 -9.55 -2.41 -0.20
C TRP A 197 -11.07 -2.48 -0.32
N VAL A 198 -11.68 -1.41 -0.80
CA VAL A 198 -13.08 -1.44 -1.27
C VAL A 198 -13.09 -1.66 -2.77
N GLN A 199 -14.01 -2.48 -3.25
CA GLN A 199 -14.33 -2.52 -4.68
C GLN A 199 -15.31 -1.39 -4.99
N TRP A 200 -15.22 -0.83 -6.19
CA TRP A 200 -16.15 0.19 -6.64
C TRP A 200 -16.53 -0.05 -8.11
N SER A 201 -17.71 0.43 -8.49
CA SER A 201 -18.15 0.40 -9.87
C SER A 201 -18.99 1.61 -10.24
N PHE A 202 -18.92 1.99 -11.51
CA PHE A 202 -19.64 3.10 -12.11
C PHE A 202 -20.19 2.69 -13.48
N GLN A 203 -21.47 2.90 -13.71
CA GLN A 203 -22.11 2.62 -14.98
C GLN A 203 -21.98 3.85 -15.89
N TRP A 204 -21.22 3.71 -16.96
CA TRP A 204 -20.95 4.77 -17.92
C TRP A 204 -21.68 4.50 -19.24
N THR A 205 -22.61 5.38 -19.61
CA THR A 205 -23.28 5.34 -20.91
C THR A 205 -22.60 6.33 -21.85
N VAL A 206 -22.05 5.82 -22.97
CA VAL A 206 -21.37 6.60 -24.01
C VAL A 206 -22.07 6.40 -25.34
N THR A 207 -22.52 7.49 -25.95
CA THR A 207 -23.31 7.45 -27.19
C THR A 207 -22.55 7.94 -28.42
N GLN A 208 -21.37 8.53 -28.23
CA GLN A 208 -20.56 9.08 -29.30
C GLN A 208 -19.24 8.28 -29.42
N PRO A 209 -18.83 7.90 -30.64
CA PRO A 209 -17.50 7.35 -30.86
C PRO A 209 -16.42 8.43 -30.62
N GLY A 210 -15.22 8.01 -30.25
CA GLY A 210 -14.11 8.91 -29.96
C GLY A 210 -13.12 8.34 -28.95
N GLU A 211 -12.08 9.12 -28.64
CA GLU A 211 -11.16 8.81 -27.55
C GLU A 211 -11.64 9.47 -26.26
N PHE A 212 -11.64 8.71 -25.17
CA PHE A 212 -12.06 9.18 -23.86
C PHE A 212 -10.98 8.89 -22.82
N THR A 213 -10.75 9.85 -21.95
CA THR A 213 -9.92 9.66 -20.76
C THR A 213 -10.81 9.45 -19.55
N ILE A 214 -10.61 8.32 -18.87
CA ILE A 214 -11.31 7.97 -17.64
C ILE A 214 -10.36 8.18 -16.47
N LEU A 215 -10.81 8.93 -15.47
CA LEU A 215 -10.08 9.19 -14.22
C LEU A 215 -10.80 8.54 -13.03
N SER A 216 -10.03 8.08 -12.04
CA SER A 216 -10.57 7.68 -10.74
C SER A 216 -9.83 8.35 -9.58
N LYS A 217 -10.61 8.79 -8.59
CA LYS A 217 -10.11 9.53 -7.42
C LYS A 217 -10.87 9.10 -6.17
N ALA A 218 -10.16 8.56 -5.18
CA ALA A 218 -10.71 8.21 -3.88
C ALA A 218 -10.51 9.31 -2.83
N THR A 219 -11.45 9.38 -1.89
CA THR A 219 -11.38 10.17 -0.65
C THR A 219 -11.67 9.26 0.54
N ASP A 220 -10.88 9.40 1.60
CA ASP A 220 -11.10 8.65 2.85
C ASP A 220 -11.80 9.48 3.93
N THR A 221 -12.26 8.80 4.99
CA THR A 221 -13.01 9.39 6.11
C THR A 221 -12.25 10.47 6.90
N ALA A 222 -10.95 10.65 6.68
CA ALA A 222 -10.18 11.76 7.26
C ALA A 222 -10.08 12.96 6.30
N GLY A 223 -10.82 12.95 5.18
CA GLY A 223 -10.84 14.01 4.17
C GLY A 223 -9.61 14.04 3.28
N ARG A 224 -8.77 12.99 3.27
CA ARG A 224 -7.63 12.92 2.35
C ARG A 224 -8.10 12.41 1.00
N THR A 225 -7.62 13.05 -0.06
CA THR A 225 -7.98 12.75 -1.45
C THR A 225 -6.71 12.62 -2.30
N GLN A 226 -6.74 11.75 -3.31
CA GLN A 226 -5.64 11.65 -4.28
C GLN A 226 -5.39 13.01 -4.98
N PRO A 227 -4.14 13.47 -5.09
CA PRO A 227 -3.81 14.69 -5.80
C PRO A 227 -3.81 14.47 -7.32
N SER A 228 -3.97 15.55 -8.08
CA SER A 228 -3.80 15.51 -9.55
C SER A 228 -2.34 15.27 -9.96
N THR A 229 -1.40 15.82 -9.19
CA THR A 229 0.04 15.64 -9.40
C THR A 229 0.62 14.83 -8.25
N PRO A 230 1.42 13.77 -8.52
CA PRO A 230 2.01 12.97 -7.45
C PRO A 230 2.99 13.80 -6.63
N PHE A 231 3.10 13.48 -5.34
CA PHE A 231 4.20 13.94 -4.51
C PHE A 231 5.54 13.42 -5.07
N TRP A 232 6.35 14.33 -5.58
CA TRP A 232 7.65 13.99 -6.12
C TRP A 232 8.64 13.64 -4.99
N ASN A 233 9.37 12.55 -5.14
CA ASN A 233 10.50 12.19 -4.30
C ASN A 233 11.53 11.41 -5.11
N GLN A 234 12.81 11.49 -4.74
CA GLN A 234 13.90 10.90 -5.52
C GLN A 234 13.73 9.41 -5.82
N LYS A 235 13.09 8.65 -4.92
CA LYS A 235 12.94 7.20 -5.01
C LYS A 235 11.61 6.75 -5.64
N GLY A 236 10.72 7.69 -5.97
CA GLY A 236 9.43 7.41 -6.59
C GLY A 236 8.45 6.62 -5.72
N TYR A 237 8.61 6.65 -4.39
CA TYR A 237 7.71 5.96 -3.47
C TYR A 237 6.37 6.68 -3.30
N GLY A 238 5.37 5.97 -2.80
CA GLY A 238 4.10 6.56 -2.38
C GLY A 238 3.27 7.20 -3.48
N TYR A 239 3.45 6.77 -4.74
CA TYR A 239 2.64 7.25 -5.85
C TYR A 239 1.16 7.01 -5.57
N HIS A 240 0.37 8.08 -5.62
CA HIS A 240 -1.05 8.07 -5.31
C HIS A 240 -1.79 9.19 -6.06
N ALA A 241 -1.27 9.63 -7.20
CA ALA A 241 -2.01 10.57 -8.03
C ALA A 241 -3.30 9.92 -8.55
N ILE A 242 -4.25 10.74 -9.00
CA ILE A 242 -5.46 10.31 -9.68
C ILE A 242 -5.10 9.28 -10.77
N ASP A 243 -5.76 8.14 -10.75
CA ASP A 243 -5.51 7.09 -11.74
C ASP A 243 -6.19 7.45 -13.05
N GLN A 244 -5.52 7.18 -14.15
CA GLN A 244 -5.97 7.56 -15.49
C GLN A 244 -5.78 6.41 -16.47
N ILE A 245 -6.80 6.19 -17.30
CA ILE A 245 -6.72 5.34 -18.50
C ILE A 245 -7.33 6.07 -19.70
N SER A 246 -6.91 5.69 -20.89
CA SER A 246 -7.51 6.11 -22.16
C SER A 246 -8.23 4.94 -22.81
N VAL A 247 -9.41 5.17 -23.39
CA VAL A 247 -10.16 4.17 -24.16
C VAL A 247 -10.63 4.74 -25.49
N LYS A 248 -10.78 3.88 -26.48
CA LYS A 248 -11.39 4.24 -27.77
C LYS A 248 -12.81 3.68 -27.83
N ILE A 249 -13.76 4.52 -28.20
CA ILE A 249 -15.16 4.14 -28.43
C ILE A 249 -15.41 4.11 -29.93
N GLU A 250 -15.87 2.97 -30.43
CA GLU A 250 -16.33 2.74 -31.80
C GLU A 250 -17.86 2.57 -31.83
N GLU A 251 -18.46 2.50 -33.02
CA GLU A 251 -19.92 2.32 -33.16
C GLU A 251 -20.44 1.00 -32.58
#